data_AF-A0A2P4X616-F1
#
_entry.id   AF-A0A2P4X616-F1
#
_cell.length_a   1.000
_cell.length_b   1.000
_cell.length_c   1.000
_cell.angle_alpha   90.00
_cell.angle_beta   90.00
_cell.angle_gamma   90.00
#
_symmetry.space_group_name_H-M   'P 1'
#
loop_
_entity.id
_entity.type
_entity.pdbx_description
1 polymer ?
#
loop_
_entity_poly.entity_id
_entity_poly.type
_entity_poly.pdbx_seq_one_letter_code
_entity_poly.pdbx_strand_id
1 'polypeptide(L)'
;MVKLFLAAYTAVVTTILSLPGTVSALSASTAAAEDSVLDAKAQSIVDGFSMAQVLGQMTQIDISTVINPEDNTLNEDWVRMYAQQYVGSYLNTIWDEPKGEKYGWTASEFRAVVSRIQEITMEENGGHPIIYGL
;
A
#
# COMPACT_ATOMS: atom_id res chain seq x y z
N MET A 1 10.29 42.10 -31.85
CA MET A 1 9.21 41.45 -31.07
C MET A 1 8.56 40.47 -32.05
N VAL A 2 8.45 39.16 -31.87
CA VAL A 2 8.37 38.26 -30.71
C VAL A 2 9.01 36.93 -31.11
N LYS A 3 9.78 36.32 -30.20
CA LYS A 3 10.43 35.01 -30.37
C LYS A 3 9.38 33.89 -30.30
N LEU A 4 9.40 33.02 -31.30
CA LEU A 4 8.70 31.74 -31.37
C LEU A 4 9.59 30.67 -30.74
N PHE A 5 9.08 29.97 -29.72
CA PHE A 5 9.71 28.79 -29.11
C PHE A 5 9.44 27.54 -29.98
N LEU A 6 10.48 26.74 -30.31
CA LEU A 6 10.41 25.26 -30.29
C LEU A 6 11.78 24.58 -30.54
N ALA A 7 12.11 23.65 -29.63
CA ALA A 7 12.86 22.38 -29.75
C ALA A 7 14.20 22.23 -30.53
N ALA A 8 15.23 21.76 -29.82
CA ALA A 8 16.20 20.73 -30.25
C ALA A 8 17.01 20.28 -29.01
N TYR A 9 16.63 19.18 -28.34
CA TYR A 9 17.20 17.82 -28.46
C TYR A 9 18.74 17.73 -28.38
N THR A 10 19.20 17.37 -27.19
CA THR A 10 20.20 16.33 -26.84
C THR A 10 21.50 16.23 -27.64
N ALA A 11 22.63 16.50 -26.98
CA ALA A 11 23.74 15.56 -26.82
C ALA A 11 24.80 16.16 -25.88
N VAL A 12 24.90 15.66 -24.65
CA VAL A 12 26.15 15.79 -23.88
C VAL A 12 26.65 14.39 -23.64
N VAL A 13 27.62 13.98 -24.46
CA VAL A 13 28.47 12.83 -24.18
C VAL A 13 29.41 13.25 -23.06
N THR A 14 29.22 12.73 -21.85
CA THR A 14 30.18 12.91 -20.76
C THR A 14 30.95 11.62 -20.57
N THR A 15 32.22 11.65 -20.96
CA THR A 15 33.22 10.63 -20.65
C THR A 15 33.39 10.55 -19.14
N ILE A 16 32.96 9.45 -18.50
CA ILE A 16 33.10 9.26 -17.05
C ILE A 16 34.50 8.70 -16.78
N LEU A 17 35.42 9.55 -16.30
CA LEU A 17 36.58 9.09 -15.55
C LEU A 17 36.10 8.71 -14.14
N SER A 18 36.41 7.48 -13.73
CA SER A 18 36.05 6.87 -12.46
C SER A 18 36.62 7.65 -11.25
N LEU A 19 35.76 8.33 -10.50
CA LEU A 19 36.02 8.71 -9.11
C LEU A 19 34.92 8.09 -8.21
N PRO A 20 35.27 7.41 -7.10
CA PRO A 20 34.28 6.76 -6.22
C PRO A 20 33.26 7.74 -5.58
N GLY A 21 33.52 9.05 -5.62
CA GLY A 21 32.59 10.09 -5.15
C GLY A 21 31.45 10.43 -6.12
N THR A 22 31.61 10.21 -7.43
CA THR A 22 30.56 10.54 -8.42
C THR A 22 29.45 9.48 -8.47
N VAL A 23 29.78 8.23 -8.15
CA VAL A 23 28.80 7.12 -8.10
C VAL A 23 27.84 7.29 -6.92
N SER A 24 28.34 7.69 -5.75
CA SER A 24 27.49 7.89 -4.55
C SER A 24 26.54 9.08 -4.69
N ALA A 25 27.00 10.18 -5.32
CA ALA A 25 26.17 11.34 -5.58
C ALA A 25 25.11 11.07 -6.66
N LEU A 26 25.43 10.27 -7.68
CA LEU A 26 24.47 9.87 -8.70
C LEU A 26 23.39 8.95 -8.10
N SER A 27 23.77 7.93 -7.32
CA SER A 27 22.83 7.05 -6.63
C SER A 27 21.93 7.77 -5.61
N ALA A 28 22.47 8.76 -4.90
CA ALA A 28 21.68 9.61 -4.00
C ALA A 28 20.71 10.51 -4.79
N SER A 29 21.15 11.04 -5.94
CA SER A 29 20.29 11.86 -6.81
C SER A 29 19.18 11.06 -7.48
N THR A 30 19.42 9.80 -7.86
CA THR A 30 18.39 8.91 -8.40
C THR A 30 17.40 8.47 -7.32
N ALA A 31 17.87 8.15 -6.12
CA ALA A 31 16.99 7.83 -5.00
C ALA A 31 16.10 9.02 -4.60
N ALA A 32 16.68 10.23 -4.51
CA ALA A 32 15.90 11.44 -4.23
C ALA A 32 14.90 11.79 -5.35
N ALA A 33 15.25 11.52 -6.61
CA ALA A 33 14.32 11.70 -7.73
C ALA A 33 13.17 10.68 -7.67
N GLU A 34 13.45 9.42 -7.32
CA GLU A 34 12.42 8.38 -7.13
C GLU A 34 11.48 8.71 -5.97
N ASP A 35 12.01 9.18 -4.84
CA ASP A 35 11.22 9.63 -3.69
C ASP A 35 10.25 10.76 -4.11
N SER A 36 10.74 11.75 -4.85
CA SER A 36 9.89 12.86 -5.33
C SER A 36 8.75 12.40 -6.24
N VAL A 37 8.95 11.31 -7.01
CA VAL A 37 7.92 10.72 -7.87
C VAL A 37 6.89 9.94 -7.03
N LEU A 38 7.33 9.20 -6.02
CA LEU A 38 6.45 8.48 -5.11
C LEU A 38 5.61 9.45 -4.25
N ASP A 39 6.22 10.51 -3.73
CA ASP A 39 5.54 11.57 -2.98
C ASP A 39 4.48 12.28 -3.84
N ALA A 40 4.84 12.67 -5.07
CA ALA A 40 3.89 13.28 -6.00
C ALA A 40 2.72 12.32 -6.32
N LYS A 41 2.99 11.03 -6.47
CA LYS A 41 1.97 10.01 -6.68
C LYS A 41 1.06 9.86 -5.45
N ALA A 42 1.64 9.76 -4.25
CA ALA A 42 0.88 9.68 -3.00
C ALA A 42 0.00 10.91 -2.82
N GLN A 43 0.54 12.12 -3.05
CA GLN A 43 -0.22 13.36 -2.99
C GLN A 43 -1.38 13.36 -3.98
N SER A 44 -1.15 12.96 -5.24
CA SER A 44 -2.23 12.90 -6.24
C SER A 44 -3.35 11.92 -5.89
N ILE A 45 -3.03 10.82 -5.19
CA ILE A 45 -4.03 9.86 -4.70
C ILE A 45 -4.86 10.49 -3.58
N VAL A 46 -4.19 11.09 -2.59
CA VAL A 46 -4.86 11.73 -1.43
C VAL A 46 -5.69 12.94 -1.87
N ASP A 47 -5.23 13.72 -2.84
CA ASP A 47 -5.98 14.84 -3.42
C ASP A 47 -7.29 14.39 -4.08
N GLY A 48 -7.35 13.13 -4.52
CA GLY A 48 -8.54 12.51 -5.09
C GLY A 48 -9.54 11.96 -4.06
N PHE A 49 -9.21 11.98 -2.76
CA PHE A 49 -10.05 11.42 -1.70
C PHE A 49 -11.06 12.42 -1.15
N SER A 50 -12.23 11.92 -0.81
CA SER A 50 -13.12 12.56 0.14
C SER A 50 -12.53 12.51 1.55
N MET A 51 -13.04 13.38 2.44
CA MET A 51 -12.65 13.34 3.86
C MET A 51 -12.89 11.96 4.50
N ALA A 52 -13.99 11.29 4.16
CA ALA A 52 -14.29 9.96 4.67
C ALA A 52 -13.25 8.93 4.22
N GLN A 53 -12.80 8.99 2.96
CA GLN A 53 -11.73 8.13 2.46
C GLN A 53 -10.40 8.40 3.18
N VAL A 54 -10.03 9.66 3.41
CA VAL A 54 -8.82 9.98 4.19
C VAL A 54 -8.89 9.38 5.58
N LEU A 55 -10.00 9.56 6.30
CA LEU A 55 -10.20 9.00 7.64
C LEU A 55 -10.18 7.46 7.64
N GLY A 56 -10.83 6.84 6.67
CA GLY A 56 -10.83 5.37 6.54
C GLY A 56 -9.42 4.83 6.27
N GLN A 57 -8.66 5.46 5.39
CA GLN A 57 -7.29 5.03 5.09
C GLN A 57 -6.33 5.20 6.28
N MET A 58 -6.62 6.14 7.19
CA MET A 58 -5.91 6.29 8.47
C MET A 58 -6.38 5.31 9.55
N THR A 59 -7.44 4.54 9.29
CA THR A 59 -8.02 3.60 10.25
C THR A 59 -7.43 2.21 10.05
N GLN A 60 -6.97 1.63 11.15
CA GLN A 60 -6.52 0.25 11.25
C GLN A 60 -7.40 -0.49 12.26
N ILE A 61 -7.83 -1.71 11.93
CA ILE A 61 -8.67 -2.55 12.80
C ILE A 61 -8.08 -3.94 13.01
N ASP A 62 -8.37 -4.55 14.15
CA ASP A 62 -7.92 -5.89 14.48
C ASP A 62 -8.65 -6.95 13.62
N ILE A 63 -7.96 -7.99 13.17
CA ILE A 63 -8.54 -9.07 12.36
C ILE A 63 -9.73 -9.75 13.03
N SER A 64 -9.78 -9.83 14.36
CA SER A 64 -10.90 -10.42 15.10
C SER A 64 -12.24 -9.72 14.82
N THR A 65 -12.22 -8.46 14.39
CA THR A 65 -13.42 -7.69 14.04
C THR A 65 -14.15 -8.21 12.79
N VAL A 66 -13.47 -9.01 11.96
CA VAL A 66 -14.02 -9.60 10.72
C VAL A 66 -13.95 -11.12 10.71
N ILE A 67 -13.88 -11.73 11.89
CA ILE A 67 -13.81 -13.19 12.04
C ILE A 67 -15.04 -13.69 12.76
N ASN A 68 -15.62 -14.77 12.25
CA ASN A 68 -16.74 -15.45 12.90
C ASN A 68 -16.27 -16.05 14.23
N PRO A 69 -16.91 -15.71 15.36
CA PRO A 69 -16.46 -16.16 16.67
C PRO A 69 -16.66 -17.67 16.88
N GLU A 70 -17.58 -18.29 16.14
CA GLU A 70 -17.93 -19.70 16.32
C GLU A 70 -16.91 -20.65 15.68
N ASP A 71 -16.41 -20.33 14.48
CA ASP A 71 -15.60 -21.24 13.67
C ASP A 71 -14.27 -20.63 13.21
N ASN A 72 -13.98 -19.38 13.59
CA ASN A 72 -12.77 -18.65 13.22
C ASN A 72 -12.58 -18.46 11.70
N THR A 73 -13.66 -18.51 10.93
CA THR A 73 -13.63 -18.22 9.49
C THR A 73 -13.80 -16.72 9.22
N LEU A 74 -13.38 -16.27 8.03
CA LEU A 74 -13.55 -14.88 7.61
C LEU A 74 -15.04 -14.55 7.43
N ASN A 75 -15.51 -13.50 8.09
CA ASN A 75 -16.83 -12.94 7.88
C ASN A 75 -16.80 -11.90 6.75
N GLU A 76 -17.11 -12.33 5.53
CA GLU A 76 -17.04 -11.44 4.36
C GLU A 76 -18.00 -10.25 4.42
N ASP A 77 -19.15 -10.37 5.09
CA ASP A 77 -20.11 -9.28 5.21
C ASP A 77 -19.56 -8.16 6.10
N TRP A 78 -18.84 -8.52 7.16
CA TRP A 78 -18.14 -7.55 7.99
C TRP A 78 -16.96 -6.92 7.25
N VAL A 79 -16.22 -7.68 6.44
CA VAL A 79 -15.18 -7.12 5.56
C VAL A 79 -15.78 -6.09 4.60
N ARG A 80 -16.90 -6.40 3.93
CA ARG A 80 -17.59 -5.45 3.04
C ARG A 80 -18.03 -4.20 3.78
N MET A 81 -18.59 -4.35 4.97
CA MET A 81 -19.02 -3.22 5.79
C MET A 81 -17.86 -2.27 6.12
N TYR A 82 -16.70 -2.80 6.52
CA TYR A 82 -15.52 -1.98 6.78
C TYR A 82 -14.86 -1.42 5.51
N ALA A 83 -14.91 -2.16 4.40
CA ALA A 83 -14.43 -1.68 3.11
C ALA A 83 -15.24 -0.47 2.60
N GLN A 84 -16.55 -0.47 2.80
CA GLN A 84 -17.43 0.68 2.51
C GLN A 84 -17.15 1.89 3.42
N GLN A 85 -16.50 1.69 4.57
CA GLN A 85 -15.97 2.76 5.42
C GLN A 85 -14.51 3.13 5.09
N TYR A 86 -13.96 2.59 4.00
CA TYR A 86 -12.62 2.85 3.48
C TYR A 86 -11.48 2.46 4.43
N VAL A 87 -11.69 1.52 5.37
CA VAL A 87 -10.64 1.05 6.30
C VAL A 87 -9.40 0.63 5.52
N GLY A 88 -8.27 1.27 5.83
CA GLY A 88 -7.02 1.11 5.09
C GLY A 88 -6.15 -0.04 5.58
N SER A 89 -6.36 -0.53 6.80
CA SER A 89 -5.49 -1.56 7.35
C SER A 89 -6.18 -2.53 8.32
N TYR A 90 -5.68 -3.77 8.29
CA TYR A 90 -5.96 -4.81 9.26
C TYR A 90 -4.67 -5.21 9.97
N LEU A 91 -4.74 -5.71 11.20
CA LEU A 91 -3.57 -6.25 11.91
C LEU A 91 -3.88 -7.53 12.71
N ASN A 92 -2.80 -8.14 13.19
CA ASN A 92 -2.75 -9.27 14.11
C ASN A 92 -3.20 -10.61 13.49
N THR A 93 -3.28 -11.60 14.37
CA THR A 93 -3.82 -12.93 14.14
C THR A 93 -4.87 -13.21 15.22
N ILE A 94 -5.79 -14.14 14.97
CA ILE A 94 -6.87 -14.51 15.90
C ILE A 94 -6.42 -15.39 17.08
N TRP A 95 -5.11 -15.47 17.29
CA TRP A 95 -4.46 -16.44 18.17
C TRP A 95 -3.70 -15.71 19.26
N ASP A 96 -4.28 -15.66 20.46
CA ASP A 96 -3.57 -15.25 21.68
C ASP A 96 -2.79 -16.42 22.31
N GLU A 97 -3.28 -17.64 22.10
CA GLU A 97 -2.68 -18.90 22.57
C GLU A 97 -2.93 -20.05 21.57
N PRO A 98 -2.13 -21.13 21.61
CA PRO A 98 -2.37 -22.30 20.78
C PRO A 98 -3.71 -22.97 21.09
N LYS A 99 -4.46 -23.37 20.05
CA LYS A 99 -5.70 -24.15 20.18
C LYS A 99 -5.45 -25.58 19.69
N GLY A 100 -5.26 -26.50 20.64
CA GLY A 100 -4.87 -27.87 20.37
C GLY A 100 -3.47 -27.92 19.73
N GLU A 101 -3.34 -28.56 18.58
CA GLU A 101 -2.06 -28.66 17.85
C GLU A 101 -1.80 -27.47 16.92
N LYS A 102 -2.70 -26.48 16.87
CA LYS A 102 -2.57 -25.30 16.00
C LYS A 102 -2.08 -24.09 16.79
N TYR A 103 -0.99 -23.49 16.30
CA TYR A 103 -0.29 -22.37 16.94
C TYR A 103 -0.53 -21.03 16.24
N GLY A 104 -1.34 -21.03 15.18
CA GLY A 104 -1.54 -19.88 14.31
C GLY A 104 -2.02 -20.30 12.92
N TRP A 105 -2.18 -19.32 12.04
CA TRP A 105 -2.30 -19.56 10.62
C TRP A 105 -0.93 -19.85 10.00
N THR A 106 -0.91 -20.84 9.11
CA THR A 106 0.21 -21.08 8.21
C THR A 106 0.34 -19.93 7.20
N ALA A 107 1.50 -19.82 6.54
CA ALA A 107 1.70 -18.83 5.48
C ALA A 107 0.68 -18.94 4.34
N SER A 108 0.21 -20.15 4.04
CA SER A 108 -0.84 -20.38 3.03
C SER A 108 -2.21 -19.87 3.50
N GLU A 109 -2.54 -20.08 4.78
CA GLU A 109 -3.80 -19.58 5.37
C GLU A 109 -3.79 -18.06 5.49
N PHE A 110 -2.69 -17.45 5.94
CA PHE A 110 -2.53 -16.00 5.91
C PHE A 110 -2.72 -15.44 4.50
N ARG A 111 -2.06 -16.03 3.51
CA ARG A 111 -2.20 -15.58 2.12
C ARG A 111 -3.66 -15.69 1.64
N ALA A 112 -4.35 -16.79 1.97
CA ALA A 112 -5.75 -16.95 1.58
C ALA A 112 -6.66 -15.90 2.21
N VAL A 113 -6.54 -15.66 3.52
CA VAL A 113 -7.36 -14.67 4.25
C VAL A 113 -7.06 -13.25 3.75
N VAL A 114 -5.78 -12.87 3.68
CA VAL A 114 -5.37 -11.52 3.26
C VAL A 114 -5.75 -11.26 1.80
N SER A 115 -5.55 -12.23 0.89
CA SER A 115 -6.00 -12.13 -0.50
C SER A 115 -7.51 -11.91 -0.58
N ARG A 116 -8.30 -12.62 0.23
CA ARG A 116 -9.76 -12.47 0.18
C ARG A 116 -10.22 -11.10 0.70
N ILE A 117 -9.62 -10.61 1.78
CA ILE A 117 -9.89 -9.25 2.29
C ILE A 117 -9.51 -8.20 1.25
N GLN A 118 -8.37 -8.38 0.59
CA GLN A 118 -7.86 -7.49 -0.46
C GLN A 118 -8.82 -7.40 -1.65
N GLU A 119 -9.32 -8.55 -2.14
CA GLU A 119 -10.31 -8.62 -3.22
C GLU A 119 -11.58 -7.86 -2.85
N ILE A 120 -12.21 -8.22 -1.73
CA ILE A 120 -13.46 -7.59 -1.27
C ILE A 120 -13.27 -6.09 -1.08
N THR A 121 -12.15 -5.69 -0.47
CA THR A 121 -11.91 -4.26 -0.20
C THR A 121 -11.79 -3.47 -1.49
N MET A 122 -11.03 -3.96 -2.47
CA MET A 122 -10.88 -3.30 -3.77
C MET A 122 -12.18 -3.27 -4.58
N GLU A 123 -13.04 -4.28 -4.44
CA GLU A 123 -14.39 -4.30 -5.05
C GLU A 123 -15.27 -3.17 -4.50
N GLU A 124 -15.24 -2.94 -3.18
CA GLU A 124 -16.17 -2.02 -2.49
C GLU A 124 -15.66 -0.58 -2.40
N ASN A 125 -14.34 -0.36 -2.32
CA ASN A 125 -13.77 0.94 -1.93
C ASN A 125 -13.20 1.78 -3.11
N GLY A 126 -13.42 1.34 -4.35
CA GLY A 126 -12.89 2.00 -5.55
C GLY A 126 -11.49 1.54 -5.96
N GLY A 127 -11.04 0.37 -5.49
CA GLY A 127 -9.79 -0.26 -5.91
C GLY A 127 -8.57 0.11 -5.07
N HIS A 128 -8.75 0.70 -3.89
CA HIS A 128 -7.64 1.01 -2.99
C HIS A 128 -7.26 -0.23 -2.17
N PRO A 129 -5.99 -0.65 -2.21
CA PRO A 129 -5.56 -1.83 -1.49
C PRO A 129 -5.50 -1.61 0.02
N ILE A 130 -5.55 -2.69 0.80
CA ILE A 130 -5.30 -2.64 2.24
C ILE A 130 -3.84 -2.92 2.54
N ILE A 131 -3.41 -2.51 3.73
CA ILE A 131 -2.16 -2.97 4.35
C ILE A 131 -2.52 -3.95 5.48
N TYR A 132 -1.85 -5.09 5.54
CA TYR A 132 -2.01 -6.07 6.62
C TYR A 132 -0.75 -6.13 7.49
N GLY A 133 -0.89 -5.87 8.79
CA GLY A 133 0.18 -6.00 9.79
C GLY A 133 0.18 -7.38 10.45
N LEU A 134 1.30 -8.10 10.39
CA LEU A 134 1.51 -9.41 11.03
C LEU A 134 2.26 -9.29 12.35
#